data_AF-A0A7K9NZY4-F1
#
_entry.id   AF-A0A7K9NZY4-F1
#
_cell.length_a   1.000
_cell.length_b   1.000
_cell.length_c   1.000
_cell.angle_alpha   90.00
_cell.angle_beta   90.00
_cell.angle_gamma   90.00
#
_symmetry.space_group_name_H-M   'P 1'
#
loop_
_entity.id
_entity.type
_entity.pdbx_description
1 polymer ?
#
loop_
_entity_poly.entity_id
_entity_poly.type
_entity_poly.pdbx_seq_one_letter_code
_entity_poly.pdbx_strand_id
1 'polypeptide(L)' 'GFKTCVLTNAWVDDSDGRSLTAALLERLRRHFDLVLESCRIGMRKPDPRIYSYALEALQARPQEV' A
#
# COMPACT_ATOMS: atom_id res chain seq x y z
N GLY A 1 13.18 -0.85 15.61
CA GLY A 1 13.19 -0.25 14.26
C GLY A 1 11.83 0.35 13.97
N PHE A 2 11.69 1.12 12.90
CA PHE A 2 10.39 1.64 12.45
C PHE A 2 9.66 0.59 11.62
N LYS A 3 8.32 0.49 11.78
CA LYS A 3 7.48 -0.21 10.80
C LYS A 3 7.27 0.71 9.60
N THR A 4 7.35 0.16 8.40
CA THR A 4 7.32 0.90 7.14
C THR A 4 6.19 0.41 6.25
N CYS A 5 5.43 1.32 5.65
CA CYS A 5 4.28 0.99 4.81
C CYS A 5 4.22 1.85 3.56
N VAL A 6 3.94 1.24 2.41
CA VAL A 6 3.55 1.93 1.19
C VAL A 6 2.03 1.91 1.08
N LEU A 7 1.39 3.08 1.18
CA LEU A 7 -0.05 3.24 0.96
C LEU A 7 -0.32 3.92 -0.38
N THR A 8 -0.72 3.17 -1.40
CA THR A 8 -0.80 3.65 -2.79
C THR A 8 -2.20 3.59 -3.40
N ASN A 9 -2.54 4.64 -4.16
CA ASN A 9 -3.70 4.63 -5.06
C ASN A 9 -3.29 3.95 -6.38
N ALA A 10 -3.19 2.63 -6.39
CA ALA A 10 -2.80 1.82 -7.54
C ALA A 10 -3.99 1.20 -8.27
N TRP A 11 -3.76 0.78 -9.52
CA TRP A 11 -4.69 0.01 -10.35
C TRP A 11 -4.09 -1.37 -10.67
N VAL A 12 -4.93 -2.29 -11.13
CA VAL A 12 -4.45 -3.53 -11.75
C VAL A 12 -3.97 -3.16 -13.14
N ASP A 13 -2.67 -3.31 -13.39
CA ASP A 13 -2.07 -3.04 -14.70
C ASP A 13 -2.24 -4.27 -15.60
N ASP A 14 -3.15 -4.18 -16.55
CA ASP A 14 -3.45 -5.17 -17.57
C ASP A 14 -2.84 -4.83 -18.94
N SER A 15 -1.99 -3.80 -19.00
CA SER A 15 -1.30 -3.38 -20.23
C SER A 15 -0.11 -4.29 -20.59
N ASP A 16 0.49 -4.02 -21.76
CA ASP A 16 1.78 -4.63 -22.16
C ASP A 16 2.93 -4.24 -21.23
N GLY A 17 2.78 -3.14 -20.48
CA GLY A 17 3.75 -2.64 -19.49
C GLY A 17 3.68 -3.34 -18.12
N ARG A 18 2.72 -4.25 -17.89
CA ARG A 18 2.46 -4.86 -16.57
C ARG A 18 3.68 -5.45 -15.86
N SER A 19 4.65 -5.95 -16.63
CA SER A 19 5.89 -6.53 -16.09
C SER A 19 6.73 -5.50 -15.32
N LEU A 20 6.75 -4.24 -15.77
CA LEU A 20 7.46 -3.17 -15.09
C LEU A 20 6.79 -2.81 -13.76
N THR A 21 5.47 -2.66 -13.78
CA THR A 21 4.66 -2.38 -12.59
C THR A 21 4.77 -3.50 -11.55
N ALA A 22 4.72 -4.76 -12.01
CA ALA A 22 4.92 -5.93 -11.17
C ALA A 22 6.32 -5.95 -10.52
N ALA A 23 7.37 -5.69 -11.29
CA ALA A 23 8.75 -5.65 -10.79
C ALA A 23 8.95 -4.52 -9.75
N LEU A 24 8.33 -3.35 -9.96
CA LEU A 24 8.36 -2.27 -8.99
C LEU A 24 7.67 -2.67 -7.68
N LEU A 25 6.46 -3.22 -7.75
CA LEU A 25 5.70 -3.65 -6.57
C LEU A 25 6.41 -4.78 -5.82
N GLU A 26 7.05 -5.72 -6.53
CA GLU A 26 7.89 -6.75 -5.92
C GLU A 26 9.06 -6.13 -5.16
N ARG A 27 9.76 -5.14 -5.75
CA ARG A 27 10.84 -4.42 -5.06
C ARG A 27 10.34 -3.71 -3.80
N LEU A 28 9.17 -3.07 -3.84
CA LEU A 28 8.60 -2.43 -2.66
C LEU A 28 8.29 -3.45 -1.56
N ARG A 29 7.65 -4.58 -1.91
CA ARG A 29 7.33 -5.64 -0.93
C ARG A 29 8.56 -6.29 -0.28
N ARG A 30 9.74 -6.18 -0.89
CA ARG A 30 11.01 -6.65 -0.29
C ARG A 30 11.64 -5.69 0.72
N HIS A 31 11.29 -4.40 0.67
CA HIS A 31 11.95 -3.36 1.49
C HIS A 31 11.02 -2.72 2.52
N PHE A 32 9.71 -2.91 2.39
CA PHE A 32 8.70 -2.37 3.30
C PHE A 32 7.95 -3.49 3.99
N ASP A 33 7.61 -3.30 5.26
CA ASP A 33 6.85 -4.29 6.04
C ASP A 33 5.45 -4.51 5.47
N LEU A 34 4.86 -3.45 4.88
CA LEU A 34 3.54 -3.48 4.27
C LEU A 34 3.49 -2.70 2.95
N VAL A 35 2.75 -3.25 1.98
CA VAL A 35 2.39 -2.56 0.74
C VAL A 35 0.88 -2.70 0.56
N LEU A 36 0.15 -1.61 0.72
CA LEU A 36 -1.31 -1.52 0.63
C LEU A 36 -1.72 -0.84 -0.68
N GLU A 37 -2.33 -1.62 -1.56
CA GLU A 37 -2.77 -1.18 -2.89
C GLU A 37 -4.28 -0.94 -2.88
N SER A 38 -4.72 0.27 -3.26
CA SER A 38 -6.16 0.62 -3.30
C SER A 38 -7.00 -0.34 -4.13
N CYS A 39 -6.48 -0.85 -5.25
CA CYS A 39 -7.17 -1.81 -6.11
C CYS A 39 -7.38 -3.18 -5.45
N ARG A 40 -6.61 -3.51 -4.41
CA ARG A 40 -6.72 -4.77 -3.65
C ARG A 40 -7.63 -4.64 -2.43
N ILE A 41 -7.58 -3.49 -1.75
CA ILE A 41 -8.33 -3.24 -0.51
C ILE A 41 -9.70 -2.56 -0.75
N GLY A 42 -10.00 -2.14 -1.97
CA GLY A 42 -11.30 -1.54 -2.33
C GLY A 42 -11.54 -0.14 -1.76
N MET A 43 -10.48 0.53 -1.28
CA MET A 43 -10.52 1.87 -0.71
C MET A 43 -9.38 2.69 -1.31
N ARG A 44 -9.60 3.98 -1.56
CA ARG A 44 -8.58 4.87 -2.13
C ARG A 44 -8.53 6.18 -1.36
N LYS A 45 -7.34 6.79 -1.25
CA LYS A 45 -7.21 8.15 -0.72
C LYS A 45 -8.01 9.12 -1.60
N PRO A 46 -8.73 10.10 -1.01
CA PRO A 46 -8.70 10.50 0.40
C PRO A 46 -9.81 9.89 1.29
N ASP A 47 -10.41 8.75 0.93
CA ASP A 47 -11.42 8.10 1.78
C ASP A 47 -10.84 7.83 3.20
N PRO A 48 -11.44 8.34 4.28
CA PRO A 48 -10.90 8.20 5.63
C PRO A 48 -10.69 6.74 6.04
N ARG A 49 -11.49 5.80 5.51
CA ARG A 49 -11.40 4.37 5.85
C ARG A 49 -10.06 3.75 5.45
N ILE A 50 -9.41 4.28 4.40
CA ILE A 50 -8.09 3.76 3.98
C ILE A 50 -7.01 4.03 5.02
N TYR A 51 -7.11 5.15 5.75
CA TYR A 51 -6.15 5.51 6.79
C TYR A 51 -6.38 4.68 8.05
N SER A 52 -7.64 4.49 8.46
CA SER A 52 -7.99 3.59 9.57
C SER A 52 -7.52 2.16 9.31
N TYR A 53 -7.75 1.65 8.10
CA TYR A 53 -7.28 0.32 7.69
C TYR A 53 -5.75 0.21 7.72
N ALA A 54 -5.03 1.23 7.25
CA ALA A 54 -3.56 1.23 7.27
C ALA A 54 -3.00 1.23 8.70
N LEU A 55 -3.61 2.00 9.62
CA LEU A 55 -3.23 2.04 11.04
C LEU A 55 -3.50 0.70 11.73
N GLU A 56 -4.64 0.06 11.44
CA GLU A 56 -4.98 -1.27 11.95
C GLU A 56 -3.96 -2.32 11.47
N ALA A 57 -3.63 -2.33 10.17
CA ALA A 57 -2.64 -3.25 9.60
C ALA A 57 -1.23 -3.02 10.16
N LEU A 58 -0.84 -1.77 10.41
CA LEU A 58 0.42 -1.41 11.05
C LEU A 58 0.42 -1.71 12.56
N GLN A 59 -0.75 -1.92 13.16
CA GLN A 59 -0.94 -1.97 14.61
C GLN A 59 -0.37 -0.72 15.30
N ALA A 60 -0.66 0.45 14.73
CA ALA A 60 -0.16 1.73 15.19
C ALA A 60 -1.30 2.70 15.49
N ARG A 61 -1.08 3.62 16.42
CA ARG A 61 -1.98 4.74 16.70
C ARG A 61 -1.68 5.91 15.75
N PRO A 62 -2.65 6.78 15.45
CA PRO A 62 -2.43 7.93 14.57
C PRO A 62 -1.25 8.82 14.97
N GLN A 63 -0.97 8.96 16.28
CA GLN A 63 0.09 9.81 16.81
C GLN A 63 1.50 9.21 16.65
N GLU A 64 1.61 7.97 16.17
CA GLU A 64 2.87 7.23 16.00
C GLU A 64 3.34 7.20 14.54
N VAL A 65 2.58 7.80 13.62
CA VAL A 65 2.81 7.80 12.16
C VAL A 65 3.08 9.20 11.64
#